data_AF-A0A7R9PBZ7-F1
#
_entry.id   AF-A0A7R9PBZ7-F1
#
_cell.length_a   1.000
_cell.length_b   1.000
_cell.length_c   1.000
_cell.angle_alpha   90.00
_cell.angle_beta   90.00
_cell.angle_gamma   90.00
#
_symmetry.space_group_name_H-M   'P 1'
#
loop_
_entity.id
_entity.type
_entity.pdbx_description
1 polymer ?
#
loop_
_entity_poly.entity_id
_entity_poly.type
_entity_poly.pdbx_seq_one_letter_code
_entity_poly.pdbx_strand_id
1 'polypeptide(L)'
;MAHYKGAASEAGRAMHLMKKREKAQQEIEFRKKKIEEDLKISNIENKFAAHYDAVEQQLKSSTIGLVTLDEMKAKQENIVKERERKLAQKQLEKEQEKLRILEAKQAEKNRQKKQIQALSFTIDEDEQDSEDGEEDEDKGKSSSETEQDISKSHSETEPPSKKKKIRKNPDVDTSFLPDREREDEENRMREELRQEWAGKQSSLKEEEIEITFSYWDGSGHRKTVRMKKGNSIYQFLQRCLELLRKEFSELKTVTADQLMYVIGRSHTSSPLHLL
;
A
#
# COMPACT_ATOMS: atom_id res chain seq x y z
N MET A 1 -29.05 -44.04 -51.13
CA MET A 1 -28.77 -44.17 -52.58
C MET A 1 -29.67 -43.19 -53.33
N ALA A 2 -29.11 -42.05 -53.72
CA ALA A 2 -29.58 -41.20 -54.80
C ALA A 2 -28.32 -40.46 -55.29
N HIS A 3 -27.54 -41.12 -56.15
CA HIS A 3 -26.31 -40.56 -56.69
C HIS A 3 -26.67 -39.68 -57.89
N TYR A 4 -26.70 -38.37 -57.65
CA TYR A 4 -26.82 -37.36 -58.70
C TYR A 4 -25.50 -37.29 -59.49
N LYS A 5 -25.50 -37.84 -60.72
CA LYS A 5 -24.41 -37.69 -61.69
C LYS A 5 -24.59 -36.37 -62.45
N GLY A 6 -24.21 -35.26 -61.83
CA GLY A 6 -24.06 -33.98 -62.52
C GLY A 6 -22.89 -34.02 -63.51
N ALA A 7 -23.04 -33.39 -64.67
CA ALA A 7 -22.00 -33.32 -65.70
C ALA A 7 -20.69 -32.74 -65.14
N ALA A 8 -19.53 -33.18 -65.63
CA ALA A 8 -18.21 -32.72 -65.16
C ALA A 8 -18.02 -31.19 -65.20
N SER A 9 -18.81 -30.48 -66.01
CA SER A 9 -18.89 -29.01 -66.05
C SER A 9 -19.53 -28.39 -64.78
N GLU A 10 -20.49 -29.08 -64.17
CA GLU A 10 -21.21 -28.63 -62.97
C GLU A 10 -20.34 -28.73 -61.71
N ALA A 11 -19.36 -29.65 -61.70
CA ALA A 11 -18.38 -29.81 -60.62
C ALA A 11 -17.50 -28.57 -60.44
N GLY A 12 -17.09 -27.92 -61.53
CA GLY A 12 -16.31 -26.67 -61.48
C GLY A 12 -17.11 -25.50 -60.90
N ARG A 13 -18.41 -25.42 -61.23
CA ARG A 13 -19.32 -24.43 -60.66
C ARG A 13 -19.57 -24.68 -59.18
N ALA A 14 -19.75 -25.93 -58.77
CA ALA A 14 -19.89 -26.32 -57.36
C ALA A 14 -18.63 -26.00 -56.55
N MET A 15 -17.44 -26.24 -57.09
CA MET A 15 -16.17 -25.90 -56.45
C MET A 15 -15.99 -24.39 -56.27
N HIS A 16 -16.34 -23.59 -57.28
CA HIS A 16 -16.31 -22.13 -57.17
C HIS A 16 -17.29 -21.60 -56.11
N LEU A 17 -18.48 -22.20 -56.01
CA LEU A 17 -19.46 -21.85 -54.98
C LEU A 17 -18.99 -22.26 -53.58
N MET A 18 -18.32 -23.40 -53.43
CA MET A 18 -17.70 -23.82 -52.16
C MET A 18 -16.56 -22.88 -51.76
N LYS A 19 -15.64 -22.57 -52.67
CA LYS A 19 -14.54 -21.63 -52.42
C LYS A 19 -15.04 -20.23 -52.06
N LYS A 20 -16.13 -19.78 -52.69
CA LYS A 20 -16.79 -18.50 -52.36
C LYS A 20 -17.45 -18.53 -50.97
N ARG A 21 -18.04 -19.65 -50.56
CA ARG A 21 -18.59 -19.84 -49.21
C ARG A 21 -17.51 -19.88 -48.13
N GLU A 22 -16.41 -20.57 -48.39
CA GLU A 22 -15.27 -20.66 -47.48
C GLU A 22 -14.63 -19.28 -47.26
N LYS A 23 -14.39 -18.52 -48.34
CA LYS A 23 -13.85 -17.16 -48.25
C LYS A 23 -14.79 -16.22 -47.49
N ALA A 24 -16.10 -16.36 -47.69
CA ALA A 24 -17.10 -15.60 -46.94
C ALA A 24 -17.13 -15.99 -45.45
N GLN A 25 -17.00 -17.29 -45.11
CA GLN A 25 -16.89 -17.74 -43.72
C GLN A 25 -15.64 -17.21 -43.05
N GLN A 26 -14.49 -17.25 -43.73
CA GLN A 26 -13.23 -16.70 -43.22
C GLN A 26 -13.34 -15.18 -42.97
N GLU A 27 -13.98 -14.44 -43.87
CA GLU A 27 -14.17 -12.99 -43.68
C GLU A 27 -15.14 -12.69 -42.53
N ILE A 28 -16.17 -13.51 -42.33
CA ILE A 28 -17.08 -13.41 -41.18
C ILE A 28 -16.34 -13.70 -39.87
N GLU A 29 -15.52 -14.76 -39.83
CA GLU A 29 -14.71 -15.09 -38.64
C GLU A 29 -13.69 -14.01 -38.34
N PHE A 30 -13.03 -13.45 -39.36
CA PHE A 30 -12.09 -12.35 -39.20
C PHE A 30 -12.79 -11.09 -38.65
N ARG A 31 -13.94 -10.72 -39.21
CA ARG A 31 -14.74 -9.60 -38.67
C ARG A 31 -15.24 -9.88 -37.26
N LYS A 32 -15.64 -11.12 -36.95
CA LYS A 32 -16.07 -11.51 -35.60
C LYS A 32 -14.92 -11.41 -34.59
N LYS A 33 -13.72 -11.86 -34.96
CA LYS A 33 -12.51 -11.72 -34.13
C LYS A 33 -12.12 -10.24 -33.95
N LYS A 34 -12.19 -9.45 -35.01
CA LYS A 34 -11.93 -8.00 -34.93
C LYS A 34 -12.93 -7.29 -34.01
N ILE A 35 -14.23 -7.63 -34.12
CA ILE A 35 -15.26 -7.13 -33.23
C ILE A 35 -15.05 -7.61 -31.79
N GLU A 36 -14.59 -8.85 -31.57
CA GLU A 36 -14.29 -9.38 -30.24
C GLU A 36 -13.08 -8.68 -29.61
N GLU A 37 -12.02 -8.39 -30.39
CA GLU A 37 -10.88 -7.58 -29.95
C GLU A 37 -11.29 -6.13 -29.66
N ASP A 38 -12.11 -5.53 -30.52
CA ASP A 38 -12.64 -4.17 -30.33
C ASP A 38 -13.67 -4.11 -29.18
N LEU A 39 -14.42 -5.17 -28.87
CA LEU A 39 -15.29 -5.23 -27.69
C LEU A 39 -14.52 -5.54 -26.40
N LYS A 40 -13.34 -6.16 -26.50
CA LYS A 40 -12.38 -6.35 -25.39
C LYS A 40 -11.70 -5.05 -24.96
N ILE A 41 -12.22 -3.88 -25.34
CA ILE A 41 -11.84 -2.61 -24.72
C ILE A 41 -11.93 -2.76 -23.21
N SER A 42 -10.75 -2.74 -22.62
CA SER A 42 -10.28 -3.14 -21.31
C SER A 42 -10.85 -2.38 -20.11
N ASN A 43 -12.05 -1.80 -20.23
CA ASN A 43 -12.48 -0.76 -19.29
C ASN A 43 -13.99 -0.68 -19.00
N ILE A 44 -14.84 -1.56 -19.56
CA ILE A 44 -16.28 -1.54 -19.25
C ILE A 44 -16.55 -2.23 -17.90
N GLU A 45 -15.85 -3.32 -17.60
CA GLU A 45 -15.96 -4.03 -16.32
C GLU A 45 -15.54 -3.14 -15.14
N ASN A 46 -14.52 -2.30 -15.33
CA ASN A 46 -14.05 -1.35 -14.31
C ASN A 46 -14.97 -0.11 -14.16
N LYS A 47 -15.80 0.22 -15.17
CA LYS A 47 -16.70 1.40 -15.15
C LYS A 47 -18.00 1.15 -14.39
N PHE A 48 -18.45 -0.10 -14.30
CA PHE A 48 -19.66 -0.50 -13.57
C PHE A 48 -19.35 -1.25 -12.27
N ALA A 49 -18.08 -1.52 -11.98
CA ALA A 49 -17.65 -1.83 -10.63
C ALA A 49 -17.82 -0.58 -9.77
N ALA A 50 -19.03 -0.37 -9.23
CA ALA A 50 -19.21 0.43 -8.03
C ALA A 50 -18.13 -0.05 -7.06
N HIS A 51 -17.17 0.82 -6.75
CA HIS A 51 -15.94 0.45 -6.09
C HIS A 51 -16.26 0.06 -4.64
N TYR A 52 -16.81 -1.13 -4.42
CA TYR A 52 -16.66 -1.88 -3.18
C TYR A 52 -15.16 -2.18 -3.11
N ASP A 53 -14.39 -1.16 -2.74
CA ASP A 53 -12.96 -1.32 -2.57
C ASP A 53 -12.82 -2.31 -1.43
N ALA A 54 -12.31 -3.50 -1.72
CA ALA A 54 -12.00 -4.47 -0.67
C ALA A 54 -11.18 -3.80 0.45
N VAL A 55 -10.37 -2.81 0.08
CA VAL A 55 -9.63 -1.91 0.97
C VAL A 55 -10.54 -1.07 1.86
N GLU A 56 -11.58 -0.45 1.33
CA GLU A 56 -12.50 0.38 2.10
C GLU A 56 -13.32 -0.48 3.08
N GLN A 57 -13.74 -1.68 2.67
CA GLN A 57 -14.42 -2.61 3.56
C GLN A 57 -13.48 -3.13 4.67
N GLN A 58 -12.21 -3.40 4.34
CA GLN A 58 -11.19 -3.79 5.32
C GLN A 58 -10.84 -2.64 6.27
N LEU A 59 -10.77 -1.40 5.78
CA LEU A 59 -10.60 -0.21 6.61
C LEU A 59 -11.78 0.01 7.55
N LYS A 60 -13.02 -0.09 7.03
CA LYS A 60 -14.25 0.10 7.81
C LYS A 60 -14.36 -0.95 8.92
N SER A 61 -14.16 -2.22 8.59
CA SER A 61 -14.20 -3.31 9.59
C SER A 61 -13.08 -3.21 10.62
N SER A 62 -11.86 -2.84 10.22
CA SER A 62 -10.71 -2.71 11.13
C SER A 62 -10.76 -1.46 12.02
N THR A 63 -11.59 -0.47 11.67
CA THR A 63 -11.73 0.82 12.37
C THR A 63 -13.01 0.90 13.21
N ILE A 64 -13.81 -0.17 13.30
CA ILE A 64 -14.95 -0.22 14.22
C ILE A 64 -14.45 -0.34 15.67
N GLY A 65 -14.75 0.66 16.51
CA GLY A 65 -14.40 0.70 17.93
C GLY A 65 -13.72 2.00 18.36
N LEU A 66 -13.26 2.05 19.61
CA LEU A 66 -12.45 3.16 20.10
C LEU A 66 -11.01 2.98 19.60
N VAL A 67 -10.65 3.71 18.54
CA VAL A 67 -9.34 3.65 17.88
C VAL A 67 -8.68 5.03 17.93
N THR A 68 -7.39 5.08 18.23
CA THR A 68 -6.64 6.34 18.22
C THR A 68 -6.36 6.82 16.79
N LEU A 69 -6.15 8.12 16.58
CA LEU A 69 -5.89 8.69 15.25
C LEU A 69 -4.62 8.07 14.62
N ASP A 70 -3.63 7.75 15.44
CA ASP A 70 -2.38 7.10 15.00
C ASP A 70 -2.62 5.65 14.57
N GLU A 71 -3.44 4.89 15.30
CA GLU A 71 -3.82 3.53 14.90
C GLU A 71 -4.60 3.51 13.58
N MET A 72 -5.47 4.51 13.35
CA MET A 72 -6.21 4.64 12.09
C MET A 72 -5.27 4.94 10.92
N LYS A 73 -4.30 5.85 11.11
CA LYS A 73 -3.28 6.17 10.10
C LYS A 73 -2.38 4.98 9.79
N ALA A 74 -1.89 4.28 10.83
CA ALA A 74 -1.05 3.10 10.65
C ALA A 74 -1.79 1.98 9.92
N LYS A 75 -3.07 1.74 10.24
CA LYS A 75 -3.90 0.76 9.52
C LYS A 75 -4.13 1.17 8.07
N GLN A 76 -4.39 2.44 7.81
CA GLN A 76 -4.56 2.96 6.45
C GLN A 76 -3.27 2.79 5.62
N GLU A 77 -2.12 3.17 6.16
CA GLU A 77 -0.82 3.04 5.48
C GLU A 77 -0.49 1.58 5.18
N ASN A 78 -0.69 0.68 6.15
CA ASN A 78 -0.42 -0.74 5.95
C ASN A 78 -1.26 -1.36 4.84
N ILE A 79 -2.56 -1.03 4.79
CA ILE A 79 -3.48 -1.56 3.77
C ILE A 79 -3.12 -1.00 2.38
N VAL A 80 -2.76 0.28 2.29
CA VAL A 80 -2.28 0.88 1.03
C VAL A 80 -0.98 0.21 0.56
N LYS A 81 0.00 0.06 1.45
CA LYS A 81 1.30 -0.55 1.15
C LYS A 81 1.18 -2.01 0.73
N GLU A 82 0.29 -2.78 1.36
CA GLU A 82 0.02 -4.17 0.98
C GLU A 82 -0.61 -4.25 -0.42
N ARG A 83 -1.55 -3.34 -0.74
CA ARG A 83 -2.14 -3.26 -2.08
C ARG A 83 -1.12 -2.88 -3.14
N GLU A 84 -0.29 -1.88 -2.87
CA GLU A 84 0.80 -1.47 -3.78
C GLU A 84 1.76 -2.63 -4.03
N ARG A 85 2.16 -3.36 -2.99
CA ARG A 85 2.99 -4.56 -3.11
C ARG A 85 2.33 -5.63 -3.97
N LYS A 86 1.03 -5.88 -3.80
CA LYS A 86 0.27 -6.87 -4.58
C LYS A 86 0.13 -6.45 -6.04
N LEU A 87 -0.08 -5.16 -6.30
CA LEU A 87 -0.11 -4.60 -7.66
C LEU A 87 1.25 -4.72 -8.34
N ALA A 88 2.34 -4.37 -7.64
CA ALA A 88 3.70 -4.52 -8.16
C ALA A 88 4.04 -5.99 -8.47
N GLN A 89 3.66 -6.93 -7.59
CA GLN A 89 3.83 -8.37 -7.84
C GLN A 89 3.05 -8.82 -9.09
N LYS A 90 1.80 -8.40 -9.24
CA LYS A 90 0.97 -8.75 -10.40
C LYS A 90 1.51 -8.15 -11.70
N GLN A 91 2.10 -6.95 -11.66
CA GLN A 91 2.75 -6.34 -12.82
C GLN A 91 4.02 -7.12 -13.20
N LEU A 92 4.86 -7.44 -12.21
CA LEU A 92 6.08 -8.22 -12.42
C LEU A 92 5.78 -9.59 -13.02
N GLU A 93 4.76 -10.29 -12.52
CA GLU A 93 4.34 -11.58 -13.04
C GLU A 93 3.88 -11.49 -14.51
N LYS A 94 3.10 -10.46 -14.84
CA LYS A 94 2.67 -10.20 -16.23
C LYS A 94 3.84 -9.87 -17.15
N GLU A 95 4.83 -9.12 -16.67
CA GLU A 95 6.05 -8.84 -17.46
C GLU A 95 6.86 -10.12 -17.69
N GLN A 96 7.03 -10.95 -16.66
CA GLN A 96 7.69 -12.24 -16.79
C GLN A 96 6.98 -13.17 -17.78
N GLU A 97 5.64 -13.21 -17.76
CA GLU A 97 4.85 -13.99 -18.73
C GLU A 97 5.07 -13.49 -20.16
N LYS A 98 5.03 -12.17 -20.38
CA LYS A 98 5.31 -11.56 -21.69
C LYS A 98 6.71 -11.89 -22.19
N LEU A 99 7.72 -11.83 -21.31
CA LEU A 99 9.10 -12.19 -21.65
C LEU A 99 9.21 -13.66 -22.07
N ARG A 100 8.60 -14.59 -21.34
CA ARG A 100 8.59 -16.02 -21.72
C ARG A 100 7.92 -16.26 -23.08
N ILE A 101 6.83 -15.56 -23.38
CA ILE A 101 6.15 -15.67 -24.67
C ILE A 101 7.05 -15.16 -25.81
N LEU A 102 7.73 -14.03 -25.61
CA LEU A 102 8.67 -13.47 -26.59
C LEU A 102 9.84 -14.41 -26.85
N GLU A 103 10.42 -14.98 -25.79
CA GLU A 103 11.52 -15.94 -25.88
C GLU A 103 11.11 -17.22 -26.63
N ALA A 104 9.95 -17.80 -26.30
CA ALA A 104 9.42 -18.97 -27.00
C ALA A 104 9.22 -18.71 -28.50
N LYS A 105 8.71 -17.53 -28.86
CA LYS A 105 8.51 -17.12 -30.26
C LYS A 105 9.83 -16.94 -31.01
N GLN A 106 10.86 -16.40 -30.35
CA GLN A 106 12.20 -16.31 -30.95
C GLN A 106 12.84 -17.69 -31.13
N ALA A 107 12.71 -18.58 -30.14
CA ALA A 107 13.23 -19.94 -30.23
C ALA A 107 12.59 -20.73 -31.37
N GLU A 108 11.28 -20.58 -31.59
CA GLU A 108 10.57 -21.21 -32.70
C GLU A 108 11.05 -20.68 -34.06
N LYS A 109 11.18 -19.35 -34.21
CA LYS A 109 11.74 -18.74 -35.43
C LYS A 109 13.16 -19.25 -35.72
N ASN A 110 14.00 -19.36 -34.70
CA ASN A 110 15.37 -19.87 -34.86
C ASN A 110 15.38 -21.36 -35.24
N ARG A 111 14.46 -22.16 -34.72
CA ARG A 111 14.32 -23.58 -35.10
C ARG A 111 13.85 -23.72 -36.54
N GLN A 112 12.89 -22.91 -36.98
CA GLN A 112 12.44 -22.88 -38.38
C GLN A 112 13.56 -22.48 -39.33
N LYS A 113 14.32 -21.41 -39.01
CA LYS A 113 15.49 -21.00 -39.80
C LYS A 113 16.53 -22.12 -39.93
N LYS A 114 16.86 -22.81 -38.83
CA LYS A 114 17.78 -23.96 -38.86
C LYS A 114 17.24 -25.14 -39.67
N GLN A 115 15.94 -25.40 -39.62
CA GLN A 115 15.31 -26.47 -40.41
C GLN A 115 15.31 -26.17 -41.91
N ILE A 116 15.06 -24.92 -42.30
CA ILE A 116 15.14 -24.47 -43.70
C ILE A 116 16.59 -24.54 -44.19
N GLN A 117 17.57 -24.07 -43.39
CA GLN A 117 19.00 -24.15 -43.72
C GLN A 117 19.51 -25.60 -43.85
N ALA A 118 18.93 -26.54 -43.10
CA ALA A 118 19.28 -27.97 -43.17
C ALA A 118 18.68 -28.69 -44.39
N LEU A 119 17.72 -28.07 -45.09
CA LEU A 119 17.21 -28.58 -46.37
C LEU A 119 18.09 -28.00 -47.48
N SER A 120 18.90 -28.84 -48.13
CA SER A 120 19.88 -28.44 -49.16
C SER A 120 19.24 -28.11 -50.52
N PHE A 121 18.30 -27.17 -50.53
CA PHE A 121 17.74 -26.59 -51.75
C PHE A 121 17.69 -25.06 -51.61
N THR A 122 18.83 -24.42 -51.86
CA THR A 122 18.88 -23.04 -52.32
C THR A 122 19.90 -22.98 -53.44
N ILE A 123 19.36 -23.17 -54.65
CA ILE A 123 19.98 -22.72 -55.90
C ILE A 123 19.88 -21.20 -55.91
N ASP A 124 20.98 -20.53 -56.22
CA ASP A 124 21.10 -19.09 -56.46
C ASP A 124 19.98 -18.56 -57.34
N GLU A 125 19.35 -17.46 -56.95
CA GLU A 125 19.23 -16.21 -57.72
C GLU A 125 18.21 -15.24 -57.07
N ASP A 126 18.62 -13.97 -57.05
CA ASP A 126 17.83 -12.72 -56.93
C ASP A 126 17.42 -12.18 -55.54
N GLU A 127 18.37 -11.41 -54.97
CA GLU A 127 18.31 -9.95 -54.77
C GLU A 127 16.94 -9.25 -55.00
N GLN A 128 16.42 -8.55 -53.96
CA GLN A 128 15.66 -7.26 -53.94
C GLN A 128 14.94 -7.16 -52.57
N ASP A 129 15.60 -6.55 -51.58
CA ASP A 129 15.34 -5.19 -51.09
C ASP A 129 14.19 -5.04 -50.08
N SER A 130 14.57 -4.67 -48.86
CA SER A 130 14.02 -3.49 -48.18
C SER A 130 15.06 -3.10 -47.13
N GLU A 131 16.11 -2.44 -47.62
CA GLU A 131 16.82 -1.43 -46.85
C GLU A 131 15.81 -0.35 -46.44
N ASP A 132 15.74 -0.07 -45.14
CA ASP A 132 15.46 1.27 -44.65
C ASP A 132 16.44 1.50 -43.51
N GLY A 133 17.53 2.15 -43.85
CA GLY A 133 18.39 2.85 -42.91
C GLY A 133 18.27 4.34 -43.20
N GLU A 134 18.21 5.15 -42.16
CA GLU A 134 18.87 6.46 -42.00
C GLU A 134 19.08 6.60 -40.48
N GLU A 135 20.31 6.65 -39.94
CA GLU A 135 21.28 7.78 -39.96
C GLU A 135 20.65 9.02 -39.31
N ASP A 136 21.17 9.55 -38.21
CA ASP A 136 22.32 10.45 -38.11
C ASP A 136 22.51 10.79 -36.61
N GLU A 137 23.59 11.28 -36.01
CA GLU A 137 24.96 11.68 -36.35
C GLU A 137 25.53 11.93 -34.90
N ASP A 138 26.61 11.30 -34.44
CA ASP A 138 28.01 11.72 -34.61
C ASP A 138 28.65 12.41 -33.39
N LYS A 139 29.96 12.10 -33.29
CA LYS A 139 31.06 12.73 -32.53
C LYS A 139 30.94 12.79 -31.00
N GLY A 140 31.80 12.13 -30.23
CA GLY A 140 33.01 11.40 -30.57
C GLY A 140 34.05 11.52 -29.47
N LYS A 141 34.91 10.49 -29.43
CA LYS A 141 36.27 10.46 -28.85
C LYS A 141 36.36 10.63 -27.33
N SER A 142 37.13 9.84 -26.60
CA SER A 142 38.20 8.93 -26.99
C SER A 142 38.59 8.10 -25.76
N SER A 143 38.92 6.82 -26.00
CA SER A 143 40.03 6.06 -25.39
C SER A 143 40.17 6.13 -23.86
N SER A 144 40.12 5.04 -23.10
CA SER A 144 40.82 3.75 -23.24
C SER A 144 41.07 3.41 -21.76
N GLU A 145 40.55 2.30 -21.23
CA GLU A 145 41.31 1.04 -21.12
C GLU A 145 42.71 1.31 -20.49
N THR A 146 43.09 0.80 -19.32
CA THR A 146 42.80 -0.50 -18.73
C THR A 146 43.17 -0.50 -17.25
N GLU A 147 42.38 -1.28 -16.52
CA GLU A 147 42.61 -1.99 -15.26
C GLU A 147 44.06 -2.03 -14.71
N GLN A 148 44.19 -1.95 -13.38
CA GLN A 148 44.85 -3.02 -12.63
C GLN A 148 44.64 -2.87 -11.11
N ASP A 149 44.09 -3.95 -10.57
CA ASP A 149 44.03 -4.36 -9.17
C ASP A 149 45.43 -4.79 -8.69
N ILE A 150 45.99 -4.15 -7.65
CA ILE A 150 46.98 -4.78 -6.75
C ILE A 150 46.81 -4.24 -5.32
N SER A 151 46.66 -5.21 -4.42
CA SER A 151 46.57 -5.13 -2.96
C SER A 151 47.84 -4.67 -2.21
N LYS A 152 47.61 -3.97 -1.08
CA LYS A 152 48.27 -4.13 0.25
C LYS A 152 49.70 -3.59 0.48
N SER A 153 49.83 -2.51 1.26
CA SER A 153 50.56 -2.48 2.57
C SER A 153 50.70 -1.07 3.18
N HIS A 154 50.35 -0.95 4.47
CA HIS A 154 50.79 0.00 5.51
C HIS A 154 51.63 1.25 5.16
N SER A 155 51.12 2.43 5.54
CA SER A 155 51.87 3.43 6.32
C SER A 155 50.89 4.39 7.01
N GLU A 156 51.14 4.67 8.29
CA GLU A 156 50.32 5.52 9.17
C GLU A 156 50.28 6.99 8.72
N THR A 157 49.31 7.72 9.29
CA THR A 157 49.13 9.19 9.41
C THR A 157 48.17 9.89 8.43
N GLU A 158 47.27 10.67 9.04
CA GLU A 158 46.30 11.66 8.50
C GLU A 158 44.85 11.19 8.20
N PRO A 159 43.82 11.88 8.77
CA PRO A 159 42.42 11.48 8.67
C PRO A 159 41.80 11.76 7.28
N PRO A 160 40.77 10.99 6.86
CA PRO A 160 40.13 11.19 5.57
C PRO A 160 39.47 12.56 5.50
N SER A 161 39.95 13.40 4.59
CA SER A 161 39.37 14.71 4.32
C SER A 161 37.92 14.54 3.87
N LYS A 162 37.00 15.05 4.70
CA LYS A 162 35.56 15.05 4.41
C LYS A 162 35.35 15.79 3.10
N LYS A 163 34.86 15.09 2.06
CA LYS A 163 34.46 15.69 0.80
C LYS A 163 33.53 16.87 1.12
N LYS A 164 33.95 18.09 0.78
CA LYS A 164 33.12 19.29 0.96
C LYS A 164 31.87 19.08 0.11
N LYS A 165 30.73 18.80 0.76
CA LYS A 165 29.43 18.68 0.09
C LYS A 165 29.28 19.93 -0.79
N ILE A 166 28.92 19.75 -2.06
CA ILE A 166 28.55 20.86 -2.95
C ILE A 166 27.46 21.66 -2.21
N ARG A 167 27.80 22.87 -1.77
CA ARG A 167 26.85 23.75 -1.09
C ARG A 167 26.23 24.63 -2.15
N LYS A 168 24.92 24.49 -2.34
CA LYS A 168 24.10 25.48 -3.05
C LYS A 168 24.13 26.78 -2.25
N ASN A 169 23.84 27.90 -2.90
CA ASN A 169 23.78 29.22 -2.28
C ASN A 169 22.91 29.20 -1.01
N PRO A 170 23.41 29.62 0.18
CA PRO A 170 22.67 29.57 1.43
C PRO A 170 21.44 30.48 1.48
N ASP A 171 21.31 31.43 0.56
CA ASP A 171 20.20 32.39 0.50
C ASP A 171 19.00 31.86 -0.32
N VAL A 172 19.13 30.69 -0.94
CA VAL A 172 18.05 30.06 -1.70
C VAL A 172 17.30 29.11 -0.77
N ASP A 173 16.00 29.33 -0.60
CA ASP A 173 15.14 28.44 0.18
C ASP A 173 15.15 27.02 -0.43
N THR A 174 15.65 26.06 0.34
CA THR A 174 15.69 24.64 -0.03
C THR A 174 14.66 23.81 0.74
N SER A 175 13.66 24.46 1.35
CA SER A 175 12.52 23.84 2.03
C SER A 175 11.77 22.84 1.15
N PHE A 176 11.68 23.12 -0.16
CA PHE A 176 10.96 22.33 -1.15
C PHE A 176 11.72 21.09 -1.66
N LEU A 177 13.04 20.99 -1.42
CA LEU A 177 13.77 19.78 -1.78
C LEU A 177 13.58 18.71 -0.69
N PRO A 178 13.31 17.45 -1.06
CA PRO A 178 13.38 16.31 -0.15
C PRO A 178 14.76 16.26 0.52
N ASP A 179 14.78 16.52 1.82
CA ASP A 179 15.99 16.60 2.63
C ASP A 179 15.84 15.64 3.80
N ARG A 180 16.45 14.46 3.65
CA ARG A 180 16.38 13.39 4.63
C ARG A 180 16.88 13.82 6.01
N GLU A 181 17.89 14.68 6.07
CA GLU A 181 18.45 15.14 7.34
C GLU A 181 17.45 16.04 8.09
N ARG A 182 16.74 16.91 7.35
CA ARG A 182 15.68 17.78 7.89
C ARG A 182 14.45 16.98 8.33
N GLU A 183 14.01 16.02 7.52
CA GLU A 183 12.88 15.14 7.88
C GLU A 183 13.21 14.31 9.13
N ASP A 184 14.45 13.81 9.26
CA ASP A 184 14.91 13.08 10.45
C ASP A 184 14.98 14.00 11.69
N GLU A 185 15.35 15.27 11.55
CA GLU A 185 15.30 16.27 12.61
C GLU A 185 13.86 16.61 13.03
N GLU A 186 12.96 16.84 12.07
CA GLU A 186 11.53 17.09 12.36
C GLU A 186 10.88 15.90 13.07
N ASN A 187 11.20 14.67 12.64
CA ASN A 187 10.71 13.47 13.29
C ASN A 187 11.24 13.35 14.72
N ARG A 188 12.52 13.62 14.95
CA ARG A 188 13.10 13.65 16.31
C ARG A 188 12.38 14.66 17.20
N MET A 189 12.20 15.90 16.73
CA MET A 189 11.45 16.92 17.46
C MET A 189 10.02 16.46 17.77
N ARG A 190 9.35 15.82 16.81
CA ARG A 190 7.99 15.30 16.98
C ARG A 190 7.92 14.18 18.01
N GLU A 191 8.92 13.29 18.03
CA GLU A 191 9.03 12.22 19.02
C GLU A 191 9.30 12.76 20.42
N GLU A 192 10.18 13.76 20.55
CA GLU A 192 10.45 14.46 21.81
C GLU A 192 9.18 15.13 22.35
N LEU A 193 8.45 15.89 21.51
CA LEU A 193 7.18 16.50 21.90
C LEU A 193 6.14 15.46 22.34
N ARG A 194 6.11 14.29 21.68
CA ARG A 194 5.22 13.18 22.06
C ARG A 194 5.60 12.63 23.44
N GLN A 195 6.88 12.44 23.71
CA GLN A 195 7.38 11.99 25.01
C GLN A 195 7.09 13.01 26.10
N GLU A 196 7.33 14.30 25.84
CA GLU A 196 6.98 15.37 26.77
C GLU A 196 5.48 15.41 27.05
N TRP A 197 4.65 15.30 26.02
CA TRP A 197 3.20 15.30 26.19
C TRP A 197 2.74 14.08 27.01
N ALA A 198 3.26 12.90 26.70
CA ALA A 198 2.99 11.69 27.47
C ALA A 198 3.46 11.80 28.92
N GLY A 199 4.64 12.38 29.15
CA GLY A 199 5.19 12.65 30.49
C GLY A 199 4.33 13.64 31.28
N LYS A 200 3.90 14.74 30.64
CA LYS A 200 2.97 15.73 31.22
C LYS A 200 1.63 15.08 31.58
N GLN A 201 1.08 14.22 30.70
CA GLN A 201 -0.14 13.46 30.97
C GLN A 201 0.03 12.47 32.13
N SER A 202 1.16 11.77 32.18
CA SER A 202 1.45 10.82 33.26
C SER A 202 1.60 11.53 34.60
N SER A 203 2.31 12.67 34.63
CA SER A 203 2.48 13.50 35.82
C SER A 203 1.14 14.04 36.34
N LEU A 204 0.28 14.54 35.44
CA LEU A 204 -1.06 15.01 35.82
C LEU A 204 -1.93 13.87 36.37
N LYS A 205 -1.85 12.68 35.79
CA LYS A 205 -2.58 11.49 36.28
C LYS A 205 -2.02 10.99 37.60
N GLU A 206 -0.72 11.16 37.84
CA GLU A 206 -0.06 10.71 39.06
C GLU A 206 -0.30 11.64 40.25
N GLU A 207 -0.65 12.90 40.01
CA GLU A 207 -0.99 13.87 41.05
C GLU A 207 -2.04 13.30 42.03
N GLU A 208 -1.69 13.29 43.31
CA GLU A 208 -2.55 12.80 44.38
C GLU A 208 -3.57 13.86 44.77
N ILE A 209 -4.84 13.49 44.75
CA ILE A 209 -5.97 14.32 45.13
C ILE A 209 -6.70 13.73 46.33
N GLU A 210 -7.23 14.62 47.17
CA GLU A 210 -8.16 14.26 48.22
C GLU A 210 -9.59 14.37 47.68
N ILE A 211 -10.26 13.22 47.60
CA ILE A 211 -11.65 13.13 47.16
C ILE A 211 -12.51 13.01 48.41
N THR A 212 -13.39 13.99 48.59
CA THR A 212 -14.45 13.93 49.59
C THR A 212 -15.65 13.19 48.99
N PHE A 213 -16.09 12.13 49.65
CA PHE A 213 -17.24 11.34 49.23
C PHE A 213 -18.26 11.22 50.34
N SER A 214 -19.52 11.04 49.95
CA SER A 214 -20.62 10.82 50.88
C SER A 214 -21.26 9.47 50.60
N TYR A 215 -21.70 8.78 51.66
CA TYR A 215 -22.47 7.55 51.58
C TYR A 215 -23.70 7.64 52.49
N TRP A 216 -24.69 6.78 52.22
CA TRP A 216 -25.99 6.78 52.90
C TRP A 216 -26.34 5.39 53.41
N ASP A 217 -26.59 5.28 54.71
CA ASP A 217 -27.01 4.05 55.42
C ASP A 217 -28.30 4.26 56.25
N GLY A 218 -29.00 5.38 56.00
CA GLY A 218 -30.08 5.90 56.86
C GLY A 218 -29.73 7.25 57.48
N SER A 219 -28.43 7.58 57.52
CA SER A 219 -27.90 8.91 57.80
C SER A 219 -26.84 9.29 56.77
N GLY A 220 -26.62 10.60 56.58
CA GLY A 220 -25.66 11.11 55.60
C GLY A 220 -24.26 11.17 56.21
N HIS A 221 -23.34 10.34 55.72
CA HIS A 221 -21.96 10.31 56.19
C HIS A 221 -21.01 10.82 55.11
N ARG A 222 -20.02 11.64 55.50
CA ARG A 222 -19.01 12.21 54.60
C ARG A 222 -17.62 11.79 55.07
N LYS A 223 -16.81 11.25 54.16
CA LYS A 223 -15.42 10.84 54.40
C LYS A 223 -14.51 11.38 53.30
N THR A 224 -13.22 11.42 53.58
CA THR A 224 -12.20 11.80 52.59
C THR A 224 -11.29 10.61 52.30
N VAL A 225 -10.87 10.50 51.05
CA VAL A 225 -9.94 9.47 50.58
C VAL A 225 -8.89 10.12 49.69
N ARG A 226 -7.62 9.76 49.88
CA ARG A 226 -6.52 10.24 49.04
C ARG A 226 -6.19 9.23 47.95
N MET A 227 -6.12 9.67 46.70
CA MET A 227 -5.74 8.82 45.57
C MET A 227 -5.27 9.63 44.35
N LYS A 228 -4.67 8.97 43.37
CA LYS A 228 -4.16 9.61 42.14
C LYS A 228 -5.31 9.97 41.17
N LYS A 229 -5.19 11.08 40.43
CA LYS A 229 -6.19 11.53 39.42
C LYS A 229 -6.44 10.48 38.32
N GLY A 230 -5.44 9.68 37.98
CA GLY A 230 -5.53 8.64 36.96
C GLY A 230 -6.24 7.36 37.39
N ASN A 231 -6.67 7.26 38.66
CA ASN A 231 -7.35 6.07 39.14
C ASN A 231 -8.78 5.95 38.60
N SER A 232 -9.20 4.72 38.32
CA SER A 232 -10.56 4.46 37.86
C SER A 232 -11.58 4.62 39.00
N ILE A 233 -12.85 4.86 38.64
CA ILE A 233 -13.95 4.91 39.63
C ILE A 233 -14.03 3.59 40.41
N TYR A 234 -13.76 2.46 39.76
CA TYR A 234 -13.69 1.16 40.43
C TYR A 234 -12.63 1.12 41.53
N GLN A 235 -11.41 1.60 41.26
CA GLN A 235 -10.34 1.70 42.26
C GLN A 235 -10.73 2.67 43.39
N PHE A 236 -11.43 3.76 43.06
CA PHE A 236 -11.96 4.68 44.06
C PHE A 236 -12.96 4.00 45.00
N LEU A 237 -13.95 3.27 44.44
CA LEU A 237 -14.95 2.54 45.22
C LEU A 237 -14.33 1.45 46.08
N GLN A 238 -13.33 0.74 45.56
CA GLN A 238 -12.58 -0.26 46.32
C GLN A 238 -11.87 0.36 47.53
N ARG A 239 -11.21 1.52 47.36
CA ARG A 239 -10.57 2.25 48.47
C ARG A 239 -11.60 2.76 49.49
N CYS A 240 -12.78 3.20 49.05
CA CYS A 240 -13.87 3.57 49.94
C CYS A 240 -14.37 2.37 50.75
N LEU A 241 -14.54 1.20 50.11
CA LEU A 241 -14.91 -0.04 50.79
C LEU A 241 -13.87 -0.45 51.83
N GLU A 242 -12.57 -0.36 51.52
CA GLU A 242 -11.51 -0.67 52.49
C GLU A 242 -11.59 0.21 53.74
N LEU A 243 -11.89 1.50 53.58
CA LEU A 243 -12.11 2.41 54.71
C LEU A 243 -13.36 2.05 55.52
N LEU A 244 -14.45 1.71 54.85
CA LEU A 244 -15.72 1.38 55.50
C LEU A 244 -15.74 -0.01 56.14
N ARG A 245 -14.99 -0.98 55.59
CA ARG A 245 -14.88 -2.36 56.13
C ARG A 245 -14.28 -2.41 57.54
N LYS A 246 -13.56 -1.35 57.94
CA LYS A 246 -13.06 -1.21 59.32
C LYS A 246 -14.19 -0.93 60.31
N GLU A 247 -15.25 -0.26 59.86
CA GLU A 247 -16.40 0.15 60.67
C GLU A 247 -17.58 -0.82 60.52
N PHE A 248 -17.77 -1.40 59.33
CA PHE A 248 -18.90 -2.28 59.00
C PHE A 248 -18.41 -3.64 58.49
N SER A 249 -18.60 -4.67 59.31
CA SER A 249 -18.22 -6.04 58.96
C SER A 249 -19.08 -6.65 57.82
N GLU A 250 -20.28 -6.11 57.60
CA GLU A 250 -21.23 -6.52 56.56
C GLU A 250 -20.71 -6.20 55.14
N LEU A 251 -19.89 -5.15 54.99
CA LEU A 251 -19.29 -4.74 53.71
C LEU A 251 -18.12 -5.63 53.25
N LYS A 252 -17.78 -6.69 54.00
CA LYS A 252 -16.70 -7.62 53.64
C LYS A 252 -17.04 -8.46 52.42
N THR A 253 -18.31 -8.83 52.25
CA THR A 253 -18.78 -9.65 51.11
C THR A 253 -19.11 -8.81 49.88
N VAL A 254 -19.28 -7.49 50.06
CA VAL A 254 -19.63 -6.56 48.98
C VAL A 254 -18.40 -6.18 48.17
N THR A 255 -18.50 -6.27 46.85
CA THR A 255 -17.47 -5.84 45.89
C THR A 255 -17.84 -4.50 45.26
N ALA A 256 -16.87 -3.81 44.65
CA ALA A 256 -17.12 -2.52 43.99
C ALA A 256 -18.13 -2.61 42.83
N ASP A 257 -18.34 -3.79 42.24
CA ASP A 257 -19.35 -4.02 41.19
C ASP A 257 -20.80 -3.90 41.70
N GLN A 258 -21.00 -4.09 43.01
CA GLN A 258 -22.31 -4.00 43.66
C GLN A 258 -22.62 -2.58 44.15
N LEU A 259 -21.73 -1.62 43.92
CA LEU A 259 -21.88 -0.24 44.34
C LEU A 259 -22.27 0.66 43.17
N MET A 260 -23.09 1.66 43.47
CA MET A 260 -23.43 2.71 42.53
C MET A 260 -22.69 4.00 42.88
N TYR A 261 -22.02 4.58 41.89
CA TYR A 261 -21.41 5.91 42.01
C TYR A 261 -22.39 6.97 41.51
N VAL A 262 -22.67 7.97 42.36
CA VAL A 262 -23.57 9.08 42.03
C VAL A 262 -22.80 10.39 42.10
N ILE A 263 -22.75 11.13 40.99
CA ILE A 263 -22.15 12.47 40.94
C ILE A 263 -23.25 13.49 41.24
N GLY A 264 -23.19 14.10 42.43
CA GLY A 264 -24.00 15.26 42.74
C GLY A 264 -23.47 16.49 42.02
N ARG A 265 -24.20 17.02 41.03
CA ARG A 265 -23.93 18.35 40.49
C ARG A 265 -24.57 19.39 41.40
N SER A 266 -23.79 19.90 42.36
CA SER A 266 -24.21 21.10 43.11
C SER A 266 -24.19 22.30 42.18
N HIS A 267 -25.36 22.70 41.67
CA HIS A 267 -25.57 24.01 41.04
C HIS A 267 -25.51 25.09 42.13
N THR A 268 -24.32 25.39 42.61
CA THR A 268 -24.06 26.55 43.48
C THR A 268 -22.91 27.35 42.89
N SER A 269 -23.12 27.89 41.70
CA SER A 269 -22.31 28.99 41.18
C SER A 269 -23.29 30.13 40.89
N SER A 270 -23.32 31.08 41.82
CA SER A 270 -24.04 32.34 41.68
C SER A 270 -23.61 33.02 40.37
N PRO A 271 -24.53 33.52 39.54
CA PRO A 271 -24.17 34.28 38.36
C PRO A 271 -23.57 35.61 38.81
N LEU A 272 -22.24 35.76 38.67
CA LEU A 272 -21.60 37.06 38.75
C LEU A 272 -22.09 37.89 37.55
N HIS A 273 -23.03 38.80 37.82
CA HIS A 273 -23.34 39.92 36.95
C HIS A 273 -22.07 40.77 36.80
N LEU A 274 -21.50 40.80 35.60
CA LEU A 274 -20.54 41.81 35.18
C LEU A 274 -21.29 42.82 34.29
N LEU A 275 -21.31 44.06 34.77
CA LEU A 275 -21.56 45.29 34.01
C LEU A 275 -20.40 45.54 33.03
#